data_AF-A0A7T8QTI7-F1
#
_entry.id   AF-A0A7T8QTI7-F1
#
_cell.length_a   1.000
_cell.length_b   1.000
_cell.length_c   1.000
_cell.angle_alpha   90.00
_cell.angle_beta   90.00
_cell.angle_gamma   90.00
#
_symmetry.space_group_name_H-M   'P 1'
#
loop_
_entity.id
_entity.type
_entity.pdbx_description
1 polymer ?
#
loop_
_entity_poly.entity_id
_entity_poly.type
_entity_poly.pdbx_seq_one_letter_code
_entity_poly.pdbx_strand_id
1 'polypeptide(L)'
;AKKSKSGALDLDEAFSSEKSRLAQLSNKCGDADIDYFIREIGEITGISHKLPVGIQNARAILEYLVTHLVEFKKLNSEEEETAS
;
A
#
# COMPACT_ATOMS: atom_id res chain seq x y z
N ALA A 1 -10.99 4.20 38.66
CA ALA A 1 -11.00 3.54 37.33
C ALA A 1 -10.96 4.60 36.25
N LYS A 2 -10.42 4.24 35.07
CA LYS A 2 -10.29 5.04 33.82
C LYS A 2 -9.08 5.99 33.75
N LYS A 3 -7.88 5.41 33.56
CA LYS A 3 -6.80 6.10 32.85
C LYS A 3 -7.10 6.00 31.35
N SER A 4 -7.22 7.15 30.71
CA SER A 4 -7.51 7.31 29.29
C SER A 4 -6.48 6.56 28.44
N LYS A 5 -6.96 5.63 27.59
CA LYS A 5 -6.17 4.80 26.68
C LYS A 5 -6.11 5.40 25.26
N SER A 6 -6.31 6.71 25.12
CA SER A 6 -6.45 7.38 23.81
C SER A 6 -5.13 7.91 23.21
N GLY A 7 -4.07 8.12 24.00
CA GLY A 7 -2.84 8.75 23.49
C GLY A 7 -1.87 7.82 22.74
N ALA A 8 -1.99 6.50 22.91
CA ALA A 8 -1.06 5.55 22.28
C ALA A 8 -1.40 5.28 20.80
N LEU A 9 -2.66 5.46 20.40
CA LEU A 9 -3.12 5.19 19.03
C LEU A 9 -2.74 6.33 18.08
N ASP A 10 -2.89 7.59 18.50
CA ASP A 10 -2.49 8.74 17.67
C ASP A 10 -0.97 8.81 17.44
N LEU A 11 -0.17 8.37 18.42
CA LEU A 11 1.29 8.31 18.27
C LEU A 11 1.76 7.11 17.44
N ASP A 12 1.08 5.96 17.56
CA ASP A 12 1.35 4.81 16.69
C ASP A 12 0.97 5.12 15.24
N GLU A 13 -0.16 5.81 15.00
CA GLU A 13 -0.58 6.24 13.66
C GLU A 13 0.44 7.21 13.04
N ALA A 14 0.92 8.22 13.79
CA ALA A 14 1.87 9.23 13.30
C ALA A 14 3.29 8.71 13.00
N PHE A 15 3.71 7.59 13.63
CA PHE A 15 5.01 6.95 13.42
C PHE A 15 4.90 5.54 12.82
N SER A 16 3.71 5.14 12.39
CA SER A 16 3.45 3.80 11.88
C SER A 16 4.23 3.58 10.59
N SER A 17 4.91 2.43 10.52
CA SER A 17 5.48 1.96 9.26
C SER A 17 4.37 1.76 8.22
N GLU A 18 4.71 1.89 6.94
CA GLU A 18 3.79 1.63 5.82
C GLU A 18 3.07 0.27 5.99
N LYS A 19 3.80 -0.75 6.45
CA LYS A 19 3.23 -2.09 6.71
C LYS A 19 2.13 -2.08 7.77
N SER A 20 2.30 -1.32 8.85
CA SER A 20 1.27 -1.22 9.91
C SER A 20 0.03 -0.49 9.39
N ARG A 21 0.22 0.61 8.65
CA ARG A 21 -0.87 1.37 8.01
C ARG A 21 -1.66 0.52 7.02
N LEU A 22 -0.97 -0.25 6.18
CA LEU A 22 -1.60 -1.18 5.22
C LEU A 22 -2.38 -2.27 5.93
N ALA A 23 -1.85 -2.85 7.01
CA ALA A 23 -2.55 -3.87 7.79
C ALA A 23 -3.82 -3.32 8.44
N GLN A 24 -3.75 -2.11 8.99
CA GLN A 24 -4.91 -1.44 9.58
C GLN A 24 -5.96 -1.08 8.52
N LEU A 25 -5.54 -0.56 7.37
CA LEU A 25 -6.40 -0.24 6.24
C LEU A 25 -7.14 -1.50 5.74
N SER A 26 -6.42 -2.61 5.60
CA SER A 26 -6.99 -3.92 5.19
C SER A 26 -8.08 -4.41 6.14
N ASN A 27 -7.90 -4.23 7.45
CA ASN A 27 -8.91 -4.61 8.43
C ASN A 27 -10.14 -3.70 8.44
N LYS A 28 -10.03 -2.48 7.91
CA LYS A 28 -11.10 -1.46 7.91
C LYS A 28 -11.98 -1.51 6.65
N CYS A 29 -11.48 -2.05 5.54
CA CYS A 29 -12.17 -2.02 4.25
C CYS A 29 -12.83 -3.37 3.92
N GLY A 30 -14.03 -3.31 3.34
CA GLY A 30 -14.69 -4.48 2.74
C GLY A 30 -14.80 -4.36 1.21
N ASP A 31 -15.53 -5.28 0.59
CA ASP A 31 -15.70 -5.32 -0.88
C ASP A 31 -16.34 -4.05 -1.46
N ALA A 32 -17.15 -3.34 -0.68
CA ALA A 32 -17.76 -2.08 -1.09
C ALA A 32 -16.75 -0.91 -1.12
N ASP A 33 -15.62 -1.02 -0.44
CA ASP A 33 -14.64 0.05 -0.24
C ASP A 33 -13.40 -0.12 -1.12
N ILE A 34 -13.44 -0.99 -2.12
CA ILE A 34 -12.27 -1.36 -2.93
C ILE A 34 -11.61 -0.14 -3.59
N ASP A 35 -12.40 0.80 -4.14
CA ASP A 35 -11.82 2.00 -4.78
C ASP A 35 -11.03 2.85 -3.78
N TYR A 36 -11.60 3.06 -2.58
CA TYR A 36 -10.94 3.77 -1.50
C TYR A 36 -9.69 3.03 -1.02
N PHE A 37 -9.82 1.72 -0.79
CA PHE A 37 -8.72 0.86 -0.33
C PHE A 37 -7.50 0.96 -1.25
N ILE A 38 -7.70 0.85 -2.57
CA ILE A 38 -6.60 0.92 -3.54
C ILE A 38 -5.98 2.32 -3.59
N ARG A 39 -6.80 3.38 -3.48
CA ARG A 39 -6.30 4.76 -3.47
C ARG A 39 -5.44 5.05 -2.24
N GLU A 40 -5.89 4.63 -1.07
CA GLU A 40 -5.12 4.81 0.17
C GLU A 40 -3.82 3.99 0.18
N ILE A 41 -3.81 2.79 -0.43
CA ILE A 41 -2.54 2.05 -0.66
C ILE A 41 -1.59 2.91 -1.49
N GLY A 42 -2.09 3.55 -2.55
CA GLY A 42 -1.29 4.44 -3.40
C GLY A 42 -0.68 5.61 -2.63
N GLU A 43 -1.41 6.18 -1.68
CA GLU A 43 -0.92 7.23 -0.79
C GLU A 43 0.11 6.70 0.22
N ILE A 44 -0.17 5.57 0.89
CA ILE A 44 0.70 4.98 1.90
C ILE A 44 2.06 4.58 1.30
N THR A 45 2.05 4.04 0.09
CA THR A 45 3.25 3.57 -0.63
C THR A 45 3.91 4.65 -1.51
N GLY A 46 3.30 5.84 -1.60
CA GLY A 46 3.77 6.94 -2.44
C GLY A 46 3.63 6.74 -3.95
N ILE A 47 2.93 5.69 -4.40
CA ILE A 47 2.64 5.44 -5.83
C ILE A 47 1.83 6.60 -6.42
N SER A 48 0.88 7.16 -5.67
CA SER A 48 0.08 8.30 -6.15
C SER A 48 0.94 9.48 -6.60
N HIS A 49 2.08 9.70 -5.94
CA HIS A 49 3.02 10.78 -6.29
C HIS A 49 3.84 10.49 -7.55
N LYS A 50 3.85 9.25 -8.03
CA LYS A 50 4.49 8.83 -9.28
C LYS A 50 3.55 8.98 -10.48
N LEU A 51 2.25 9.12 -10.24
CA LEU A 51 1.24 9.24 -11.28
C LEU A 51 0.95 10.72 -11.60
N PRO A 52 0.64 11.05 -12.87
CA PRO A 52 0.20 12.38 -13.25
C PRO A 52 -1.00 12.86 -12.42
N VAL A 53 -1.01 14.15 -12.10
CA VAL A 53 -2.10 14.78 -11.34
C VAL A 53 -3.41 14.66 -12.12
N GLY A 54 -4.48 14.25 -11.43
CA GLY A 54 -5.81 14.11 -12.02
C GLY A 54 -6.17 12.71 -12.53
N ILE A 55 -5.21 11.78 -12.59
CA ILE A 55 -5.47 10.39 -13.00
C ILE A 55 -5.16 9.34 -11.92
N GLN A 56 -4.90 9.79 -10.68
CA GLN A 56 -4.60 8.97 -9.49
C GLN A 56 -5.85 8.23 -8.97
N ASN A 57 -6.51 7.47 -9.85
CA ASN A 57 -7.64 6.62 -9.50
C ASN A 57 -7.17 5.20 -9.16
N ALA A 58 -8.07 4.39 -8.59
CA ALA A 58 -7.76 3.04 -8.16
C ALA A 58 -7.16 2.18 -9.29
N ARG A 59 -7.68 2.32 -10.51
CA ARG A 59 -7.19 1.58 -11.68
C ARG A 59 -5.73 1.91 -12.00
N ALA A 60 -5.38 3.19 -12.07
CA ALA A 60 -4.02 3.62 -12.41
C ALA A 60 -3.00 3.19 -11.33
N ILE A 61 -3.39 3.25 -10.06
CA ILE A 61 -2.56 2.79 -8.94
C ILE A 61 -2.34 1.28 -9.02
N LEU A 62 -3.39 0.50 -9.27
CA LEU A 62 -3.29 -0.95 -9.42
C LEU A 62 -2.45 -1.36 -10.62
N GLU A 63 -2.62 -0.68 -11.76
CA GLU A 63 -1.84 -0.90 -12.98
C GLU A 63 -0.35 -0.66 -12.73
N TYR A 64 0.00 0.43 -12.06
CA TYR A 64 1.38 0.74 -11.68
C TYR A 64 1.97 -0.37 -10.80
N LEU A 65 1.24 -0.79 -9.77
CA LEU A 65 1.68 -1.80 -8.81
C LEU A 65 1.91 -3.16 -9.47
N VAL A 66 0.95 -3.63 -10.28
CA VAL A 66 1.06 -4.90 -11.00
C VAL A 66 2.20 -4.86 -12.02
N THR A 67 2.36 -3.75 -12.76
CA THR A 67 3.45 -3.60 -13.72
C THR A 67 4.81 -3.70 -13.04
N HIS A 68 5.01 -2.99 -11.92
CA HIS A 68 6.24 -3.07 -11.14
C HIS A 68 6.50 -4.49 -10.59
N LEU A 69 5.47 -5.20 -10.12
CA LEU A 69 5.63 -6.57 -9.65
C LEU A 69 6.04 -7.53 -10.77
N VAL A 70 5.45 -7.38 -11.96
CA VAL A 70 5.78 -8.19 -13.13
C VAL A 70 7.21 -7.92 -13.60
N GLU A 71 7.61 -6.65 -13.66
CA GLU A 71 8.97 -6.25 -14.02
C GLU A 71 9.99 -6.77 -13.01
N PHE A 72 9.72 -6.64 -11.71
CA PHE A 72 10.57 -7.18 -10.65
C PHE A 72 10.74 -8.71 -10.78
N LYS A 73 9.66 -9.43 -11.08
CA LYS A 73 9.70 -10.89 -11.24
C LYS A 73 10.49 -11.32 -12.48
N LYS A 74 10.43 -10.55 -13.58
CA LYS A 74 11.24 -10.83 -14.80
C LYS A 74 12.73 -10.73 -14.51
N LEU A 75 13.16 -9.71 -13.77
CA LEU A 75 14.56 -9.52 -13.38
C LEU A 75 15.05 -10.67 -12.48
N ASN A 76 14.21 -11.14 -11.55
CA ASN A 76 14.54 -12.28 -10.69
C ASN A 76 14.48 -13.65 -11.39
N SER A 77 13.99 -13.74 -12.63
CA SER A 77 13.97 -15.01 -13.37
C SER A 77 15.32 -15.36 -13.99
N GLU A 78 16.25 -14.40 -14.07
CA GLU A 78 17.59 -14.59 -14.64
C GLU A 78 18.59 -15.20 -13.64
N GLU A 79 18.34 -15.07 -12.33
CA GLU A 79 19.22 -15.58 -11.27
C GLU A 79 19.00 -17.07 -10.94
N GLU A 80 17.82 -17.63 -11.19
CA GLU A 80 17.54 -19.06 -10.93
C GLU A 80 18.02 -20.00 -12.05
N GLU A 81 18.24 -19.50 -13.27
CA GLU A 81 18.64 -20.35 -14.42
C GLU A 81 20.16 -20.58 -14.53
N THR A 82 20.98 -19.90 -13.71
CA THR A 82 22.46 -20.04 -13.72
C THR A 82 23.02 -20.81 -12.53
N ALA A 83 22.16 -21.41 -11.69
CA ALA A 83 22.55 -22.17 -10.50
C ALA A 83 22.51 -23.71 -10.67
N SER A 84 22.47 -24.23 -11.90
CA SER A 84 22.52 -25.68 -12.18
C SER A 84 23.74 -26.13 -12.97
#